data_AF-A0A6J2X593-F1
#
_entry.id   AF-A0A6J2X593-F1
#
_cell.length_a   1.000
_cell.length_b   1.000
_cell.length_c   1.000
_cell.angle_alpha   90.00
_cell.angle_beta   90.00
_cell.angle_gamma   90.00
#
_symmetry.space_group_name_H-M   'P 1'
#
loop_
_entity.id
_entity.type
_entity.pdbx_description
1 polymer ?
#
loop_
_entity_poly.entity_id
_entity_poly.type
_entity_poly.pdbx_seq_one_letter_code
_entity_poly.pdbx_strand_id
1 'polypeptide(L)'
;MVESVEMDFLRRACHISRMEHIRNEEIRQRTRRIYTSTDNIESRQLLWYGHVKRVGWERWPKRAMEYRPKAEGKEDTYTTTWLDGVDQYMRDRAINQEEWQNRAIWRSKCGMRQKL
;
A
#
# COMPACT_ATOMS: atom_id res chain seq x y z
N MET A 1 6.75 -11.85 -3.84
CA MET A 1 6.18 -12.88 -2.94
C MET A 1 4.65 -12.78 -2.87
N VAL A 2 4.08 -11.64 -2.50
CA VAL A 2 2.63 -11.42 -2.35
C VAL A 2 1.83 -11.82 -3.60
N GLU A 3 2.24 -11.35 -4.77
CA GLU A 3 1.52 -11.65 -6.03
C GLU A 3 1.52 -13.14 -6.39
N SER A 4 2.60 -13.87 -6.07
CA SER A 4 2.69 -15.30 -6.34
C SER A 4 1.64 -16.07 -5.53
N VAL A 5 1.52 -15.74 -4.23
CA VAL A 5 0.53 -16.34 -3.34
C VAL A 5 -0.89 -15.97 -3.77
N GLU A 6 -1.12 -14.71 -4.16
CA GLU A 6 -2.42 -14.27 -4.69
C GLU A 6 -2.82 -15.06 -5.94
N MET A 7 -1.90 -15.22 -6.90
CA MET A 7 -2.16 -15.94 -8.14
C MET A 7 -2.42 -17.42 -7.90
N ASP A 8 -1.72 -18.04 -6.96
CA ASP A 8 -1.95 -19.43 -6.58
C ASP A 8 -3.33 -19.63 -5.94
N PHE A 9 -3.74 -18.73 -5.05
CA PHE A 9 -5.10 -18.72 -4.51
C PHE A 9 -6.17 -18.57 -5.61
N LEU A 10 -5.97 -17.61 -6.51
CA LEU A 10 -6.91 -17.35 -7.61
C LEU A 10 -7.06 -18.54 -8.56
N ARG A 11 -5.95 -19.21 -8.89
CA ARG A 11 -5.96 -20.44 -9.70
C ARG A 11 -6.77 -21.54 -9.05
N ARG A 12 -6.55 -21.77 -7.75
CA ARG A 12 -7.29 -22.78 -6.99
C ARG A 12 -8.78 -22.47 -6.92
N ALA A 13 -9.16 -21.20 -6.74
CA ALA A 13 -10.55 -20.77 -6.76
C ALA A 13 -11.24 -21.00 -8.12
N CYS A 14 -10.48 -20.98 -9.22
CA CYS A 14 -10.98 -21.30 -10.57
C CYS A 14 -10.81 -22.77 -10.96
N HIS A 15 -10.28 -23.63 -10.09
CA HIS A 15 -9.90 -25.00 -10.40
C HIS A 15 -8.92 -25.14 -11.59
N ILE A 16 -8.03 -24.16 -11.77
CA ILE A 16 -7.05 -24.13 -12.86
C ILE A 16 -5.69 -24.62 -12.35
N SER A 17 -5.14 -25.63 -13.01
CA SER A 17 -3.78 -26.13 -12.80
C SER A 17 -2.73 -25.18 -13.38
N ARG A 18 -1.51 -25.25 -12.85
CA ARG A 18 -0.34 -24.57 -13.43
C ARG A 18 0.04 -25.16 -14.80
N MET A 19 -0.27 -26.44 -15.04
CA MET A 19 0.03 -27.14 -16.29
C MET A 19 -0.82 -26.66 -17.48
N GLU A 20 -1.92 -25.96 -17.22
CA GLU A 20 -2.76 -25.40 -18.28
C GLU A 20 -2.14 -24.14 -18.89
N HIS A 21 -1.03 -23.63 -18.34
CA HIS A 21 -0.29 -22.47 -18.85
C HIS A 21 -1.14 -21.21 -19.12
N ILE A 22 -2.31 -21.12 -18.48
CA ILE A 22 -3.20 -19.95 -18.57
C ILE A 22 -2.48 -18.73 -18.01
N ARG A 23 -2.57 -17.60 -18.72
CA ARG A 23 -1.93 -16.33 -18.31
C ARG A 23 -2.54 -15.82 -17.00
N ASN A 24 -1.72 -15.17 -16.17
CA ASN A 24 -2.20 -14.61 -14.91
C ASN A 24 -3.29 -13.54 -15.11
N GLU A 25 -3.19 -12.77 -16.20
CA GLU A 25 -4.19 -11.76 -16.57
C GLU A 25 -5.58 -12.39 -16.81
N GLU A 26 -5.64 -13.50 -17.54
CA GLU A 26 -6.88 -14.25 -17.78
C GLU A 26 -7.53 -14.73 -16.46
N ILE A 27 -6.71 -15.22 -15.52
CA ILE A 27 -7.22 -15.66 -14.21
C ILE A 27 -7.75 -14.47 -13.38
N ARG A 28 -7.09 -13.32 -13.44
CA ARG A 28 -7.57 -12.08 -12.82
C ARG A 28 -8.90 -11.64 -13.43
N GLN A 29 -9.04 -11.72 -14.75
CA GLN A 29 -10.29 -11.40 -15.46
C GLN A 29 -11.44 -12.34 -15.06
N ARG A 30 -11.21 -13.66 -15.04
CA ARG A 30 -12.21 -14.65 -14.60
C ARG A 30 -12.71 -14.40 -13.18
N THR A 31 -11.82 -13.98 -12.30
CA THR A 31 -12.14 -13.68 -10.90
C THR A 31 -12.58 -12.24 -10.66
N ARG A 32 -12.72 -11.43 -11.72
CA ARG A 32 -13.06 -10.01 -11.66
C ARG A 32 -12.14 -9.23 -10.73
N ARG A 33 -10.87 -9.66 -10.64
CA ARG A 33 -9.83 -9.08 -9.78
C ARG A 33 -9.17 -7.92 -10.53
N ILE A 34 -9.67 -6.71 -10.31
CA ILE A 34 -9.15 -5.48 -10.94
C ILE A 34 -7.82 -5.03 -10.30
N TYR A 35 -7.70 -5.20 -8.97
CA TYR A 35 -6.55 -4.75 -8.18
C TYR A 35 -5.79 -5.91 -7.57
N THR A 36 -4.47 -5.75 -7.50
CA THR A 36 -3.61 -6.69 -6.77
C THR A 36 -3.74 -6.48 -5.27
N SER A 37 -3.29 -7.46 -4.50
CA SER A 37 -3.18 -7.32 -3.04
C SER A 37 -2.21 -6.20 -2.68
N THR A 38 -1.13 -6.02 -3.46
CA THR A 38 -0.16 -4.93 -3.29
C THR A 38 -0.84 -3.58 -3.47
N ASP A 39 -1.60 -3.37 -4.55
CA ASP A 39 -2.36 -2.13 -4.80
C ASP A 39 -3.27 -1.78 -3.60
N ASN A 40 -3.90 -2.80 -3.01
CA ASN A 40 -4.77 -2.64 -1.85
C ASN A 40 -3.98 -2.26 -0.59
N ILE A 41 -2.84 -2.90 -0.34
CA ILE A 41 -1.97 -2.62 0.80
C ILE A 41 -1.46 -1.18 0.71
N GLU A 42 -0.92 -0.77 -0.44
CA GLU A 42 -0.43 0.59 -0.68
C GLU A 42 -1.52 1.64 -0.41
N SER A 43 -2.71 1.44 -1.00
CA SER A 43 -3.84 2.35 -0.86
C SER A 43 -4.27 2.48 0.61
N ARG A 44 -4.32 1.37 1.34
CA ARG A 44 -4.66 1.37 2.78
C ARG A 44 -3.60 2.06 3.63
N GLN A 45 -2.32 1.85 3.34
CA GLN A 45 -1.24 2.52 4.05
C GLN A 45 -1.28 4.03 3.85
N LEU A 46 -1.51 4.51 2.63
CA LEU A 46 -1.68 5.94 2.35
C LEU A 46 -2.92 6.52 3.04
N LEU A 47 -4.07 5.82 3.01
CA LEU A 47 -5.27 6.27 3.70
C LEU A 47 -5.06 6.38 5.22
N TRP A 48 -4.37 5.40 5.81
CA TRP A 48 -4.01 5.41 7.22
C TRP A 48 -3.02 6.52 7.55
N TYR A 49 -1.97 6.71 6.75
CA TYR A 49 -1.02 7.81 6.89
C TYR A 49 -1.75 9.17 6.96
N GLY A 50 -2.59 9.46 5.97
CA GLY A 50 -3.32 10.73 5.96
C GLY A 50 -4.30 10.85 7.13
N HIS A 51 -4.90 9.74 7.58
CA HIS A 51 -5.71 9.73 8.80
C HIS A 51 -4.86 10.13 10.01
N VAL A 52 -3.73 9.47 10.24
CA VAL A 52 -2.84 9.75 11.38
C VAL A 52 -2.28 11.17 11.30
N LYS A 53 -1.89 11.68 10.12
CA LYS A 53 -1.37 13.06 10.01
C LYS A 53 -2.39 14.12 10.44
N ARG A 54 -3.69 13.89 10.19
CA ARG A 54 -4.80 14.78 10.60
C ARG A 54 -5.25 14.59 12.05
N VAL A 55 -4.90 13.47 12.67
CA VAL A 55 -5.17 13.25 14.08
C VAL A 55 -4.32 14.21 14.91
N GLY A 56 -4.91 14.78 15.95
CA GLY A 56 -4.24 15.72 16.83
C GLY A 56 -3.08 15.08 17.61
N TRP A 57 -2.14 15.93 18.05
CA TRP A 57 -0.93 15.51 18.74
C TRP A 57 -1.20 14.84 20.10
N GLU A 58 -2.39 15.00 20.68
CA GLU A 58 -2.80 14.34 21.90
C GLU A 58 -2.86 12.81 21.77
N ARG A 59 -3.01 12.28 20.55
CA ARG A 59 -3.17 10.84 20.34
C ARG A 59 -1.86 10.12 20.10
N TRP A 60 -1.76 8.92 20.67
CA TRP A 60 -0.62 8.02 20.53
C TRP A 60 -0.18 7.70 19.09
N PRO A 61 -1.09 7.43 18.12
CA PRO A 61 -0.66 7.10 16.76
C PRO A 61 0.18 8.19 16.09
N LYS A 62 -0.20 9.46 16.30
CA LYS A 62 0.51 10.61 15.76
C LYS A 62 1.90 10.74 16.40
N ARG A 63 1.96 10.64 17.74
CA ARG A 63 3.22 10.68 18.48
C ARG A 63 4.17 9.56 18.09
N ALA A 64 3.66 8.32 17.99
CA ALA A 64 4.46 7.16 17.62
C ALA A 64 5.03 7.26 16.20
N MET A 65 4.21 7.71 15.24
CA MET A 65 4.65 7.87 13.84
C MET A 65 5.71 8.97 13.67
N GLU A 66 5.57 10.07 14.42
CA GLU A 66 6.50 11.22 14.34
C GLU A 66 7.68 11.10 15.33
N TYR A 67 7.67 10.09 16.21
CA TYR A 67 8.77 9.82 17.11
C TYR A 67 10.05 9.50 16.32
N ARG A 68 11.15 10.12 16.75
CA ARG A 68 12.49 9.85 16.25
C ARG A 68 13.36 9.61 17.48
N PRO A 69 13.87 8.38 17.71
CA PRO A 69 14.75 8.13 18.83
C PRO A 69 16.01 8.98 18.68
N LYS A 70 16.48 9.56 19.79
CA LYS A 70 17.80 10.20 19.85
C LYS A 70 18.82 9.07 19.68
N ALA A 71 19.61 9.12 18.61
CA ALA A 71 20.48 8.00 18.23
C ALA A 71 21.48 7.65 19.35
N GLU A 72 21.29 6.50 20.00
CA GLU A 72 22.23 5.94 21.00
C GLU A 72 22.85 4.61 20.54
N GLY A 73 22.60 4.16 19.32
CA GLY A 73 23.16 2.92 18.77
C GLY A 73 23.44 3.04 17.28
N LYS A 74 24.37 2.22 16.79
CA LYS A 74 24.71 2.12 15.36
C LYS A 74 23.41 2.09 14.55
N GLU A 75 23.25 3.09 13.68
CA GLU A 75 22.23 3.09 12.66
C GLU A 75 22.48 1.85 11.81
N ASP A 76 21.64 0.84 11.99
CA ASP A 76 21.63 -0.32 11.10
C ASP A 76 21.23 0.21 9.72
N THR A 77 22.26 0.59 8.98
CA THR A 77 22.22 0.83 7.55
C THR A 77 21.48 -0.39 6.99
N TYR A 78 20.43 -0.18 6.19
CA TYR A 78 19.62 -1.20 5.47
C TYR A 78 18.22 -1.59 6.01
N THR A 79 17.61 -0.93 7.00
CA THR A 79 16.16 -1.18 7.27
C THR A 79 15.28 -0.10 6.64
N THR A 80 14.73 -0.38 5.45
CA THR A 80 13.62 0.43 4.90
C THR A 80 12.50 0.51 5.94
N THR A 81 12.18 1.72 6.38
CA THR A 81 11.11 1.95 7.35
C THR A 81 9.75 1.91 6.66
N TRP A 82 8.70 1.78 7.47
CA TRP A 82 7.33 1.93 6.96
C TRP A 82 7.09 3.30 6.32
N LEU A 83 7.70 4.37 6.85
CA LEU A 83 7.59 5.71 6.30
C LEU A 83 8.28 5.83 4.93
N ASP A 84 9.42 5.16 4.74
CA ASP A 84 10.08 5.12 3.42
C ASP A 84 9.18 4.47 2.36
N GLY A 85 8.45 3.43 2.74
CA GLY A 85 7.43 2.81 1.88
C GLY A 85 6.31 3.78 1.53
N VAL A 86 5.77 4.50 2.52
CA VAL A 86 4.76 5.54 2.29
C VAL A 86 5.27 6.63 1.36
N ASP A 87 6.49 7.12 1.57
CA ASP A 87 7.09 8.15 0.73
C ASP A 87 7.27 7.66 -0.71
N GLN A 88 7.68 6.39 -0.89
CA GLN A 88 7.73 5.78 -2.22
C GLN A 88 6.34 5.73 -2.88
N TYR A 89 5.31 5.29 -2.16
CA TYR A 89 3.94 5.24 -2.70
C TYR A 89 3.37 6.62 -3.03
N MET A 90 3.73 7.65 -2.28
CA MET A 90 3.37 9.04 -2.61
C MET A 90 4.07 9.50 -3.90
N ARG A 91 5.36 9.19 -4.07
CA ARG A 91 6.11 9.51 -5.30
C ARG A 91 5.52 8.82 -6.51
N ASP A 92 5.23 7.52 -6.41
CA ASP A 92 4.64 6.72 -7.49
C ASP A 92 3.25 7.23 -7.93
N ARG A 93 2.58 8.00 -7.07
CA ARG A 93 1.25 8.57 -7.31
C ARG A 93 1.26 10.10 -7.51
N ALA A 94 2.44 10.73 -7.55
CA ALA A 94 2.58 12.19 -7.62
C ALA A 94 1.70 12.93 -6.58
N ILE A 95 1.76 12.46 -5.33
CA ILE A 95 1.06 13.05 -4.19
C ILE A 95 2.05 13.91 -3.42
N ASN A 96 1.73 15.19 -3.23
CA ASN A 96 2.55 16.06 -2.40
C ASN A 96 2.31 15.78 -0.91
N GLN A 97 3.36 15.95 -0.09
CA GLN A 97 3.31 15.67 1.36
C GLN A 97 2.34 16.56 2.15
N GLU A 98 1.75 17.60 1.57
CA GLU A 98 0.77 18.45 2.25
C GLU A 98 -0.68 18.12 1.85
N GLU A 99 -0.88 17.34 0.78
CA GLU A 99 -2.20 17.02 0.25
C GLU A 99 -3.05 16.20 1.23
N TRP A 100 -2.45 15.59 2.25
CA TRP A 100 -3.20 14.90 3.30
C TRP A 100 -4.12 15.85 4.07
N GLN A 101 -3.87 17.16 4.06
CA GLN A 101 -4.75 18.12 4.74
C GLN A 101 -6.16 18.10 4.13
N ASN A 102 -6.26 18.04 2.79
CA ASN A 102 -7.53 17.95 2.09
C ASN A 102 -7.99 16.49 1.99
N ARG A 103 -8.98 16.11 2.80
CA ARG A 103 -9.51 14.74 2.82
C ARG A 103 -10.05 14.28 1.47
N ALA A 104 -10.68 15.15 0.68
CA ALA A 104 -11.26 14.79 -0.60
C ALA A 104 -10.17 14.46 -1.62
N ILE A 105 -9.18 15.34 -1.76
CA ILE A 105 -8.01 15.13 -2.64
C ILE A 105 -7.26 13.86 -2.21
N TRP A 106 -7.00 13.71 -0.91
CA TRP A 106 -6.31 12.53 -0.38
C TRP A 106 -7.03 11.23 -0.71
N ARG A 107 -8.35 11.16 -0.52
CA ARG A 107 -9.12 9.95 -0.84
C ARG A 107 -9.13 9.66 -2.33
N SER A 108 -9.16 10.70 -3.17
CA SER A 108 -9.12 10.54 -4.63
C SER A 108 -7.79 9.95 -5.11
N LYS A 109 -6.66 10.42 -4.59
CA LYS A 109 -5.33 9.95 -5.03
C LYS A 109 -4.87 8.66 -4.34
N CYS A 110 -5.24 8.48 -3.07
CA CYS A 110 -4.83 7.31 -2.27
C CYS A 110 -5.80 6.14 -2.36
N GLY A 111 -6.99 6.34 -2.94
CA GLY A 111 -7.96 5.27 -3.18
C GLY A 111 -7.43 4.18 -4.12
N MET A 112 -8.27 3.18 -4.38
CA MET A 112 -7.92 2.14 -5.37
C MET A 112 -7.72 2.81 -6.73
N ARG A 113 -6.56 2.56 -7.36
CA ARG A 113 -6.20 3.04 -8.71
C ARG A 113 -7.38 2.81 -9.65
N GLN A 114 -7.96 3.81 -10.31
CA GLN A 114 -8.81 3.47 -11.46
C GLN A 114 -7.88 3.01 -12.58
N LYS A 115 -7.85 1.70 -12.86
CA LYS A 115 -7.23 1.21 -14.10
C LYS A 115 -8.23 1.51 -15.21
N LEU A 116 -7.83 2.42 -16.11
CA LEU A 116 -8.51 2.63 -17.40
C LEU A 116 -8.45 1.34 -18.23
#